data_AF-A0A6L9KZ35-F1
#
_entry.id   AF-A0A6L9KZ35-F1
#
_cell.length_a   1.000
_cell.length_b   1.000
_cell.length_c   1.000
_cell.angle_alpha   90.00
_cell.angle_beta   90.00
_cell.angle_gamma   90.00
#
_symmetry.space_group_name_H-M   'P 1'
#
loop_
_entity.id
_entity.type
_entity.pdbx_description
1 polymer ?
#
loop_
_entity_poly.entity_id
_entity_poly.type
_entity_poly.pdbx_seq_one_letter_code
_entity_poly.pdbx_strand_id
1 'polypeptide(L)' 'MAKKGANRIQVILECTEQKDSGVPGMSRYITTKNRKNTPARIERKKYNPFLKKVTLHKEIK' A
#
# COMPACT_ATOMS: atom_id res chain seq x y z
N MET A 1 13.38 -1.34 -28.17
CA MET A 1 13.75 -0.76 -26.85
C MET A 1 13.28 -1.71 -25.75
N ALA A 2 14.18 -2.28 -24.95
CA ALA A 2 13.77 -3.05 -23.77
C ALA A 2 13.03 -2.11 -22.80
N LYS A 3 11.76 -2.37 -22.51
CA LYS A 3 10.96 -1.54 -21.59
C LYS A 3 11.64 -1.50 -20.23
N LYS A 4 12.38 -0.42 -19.97
CA LYS A 4 13.07 -0.12 -18.70
C LYS A 4 11.98 0.04 -17.63
N GLY A 5 11.63 -1.05 -16.95
CA GLY A 5 10.56 -1.06 -15.95
C GLY A 5 9.53 -2.18 -16.06
N ALA A 6 9.65 -3.16 -16.97
CA ALA A 6 8.68 -4.26 -17.11
C ALA A 6 8.37 -5.02 -15.80
N ASN A 7 9.32 -5.05 -14.85
CA ASN A 7 9.14 -5.74 -13.55
C ASN A 7 8.61 -4.84 -12.43
N ARG A 8 8.52 -3.51 -12.63
CA ARG A 8 7.93 -2.59 -11.65
C ARG A 8 6.42 -2.52 -11.88
N ILE A 9 5.67 -2.99 -10.89
CA ILE A 9 4.22 -2.96 -10.89
C ILE A 9 3.73 -1.89 -9.90
N GLN A 10 2.62 -1.23 -10.23
CA GLN A 10 1.92 -0.37 -9.28
C GLN A 10 1.11 -1.24 -8.32
N VAL A 11 1.23 -0.96 -7.03
CA VAL A 11 0.52 -1.64 -5.95
C VAL A 11 -0.15 -0.61 -5.06
N ILE A 12 -1.26 -1.02 -4.46
CA ILE A 12 -2.05 -0.18 -3.57
C ILE A 12 -1.89 -0.73 -2.15
N LEU A 13 -1.42 0.12 -1.24
CA LEU A 13 -1.36 -0.16 0.19
C LEU A 13 -2.57 0.47 0.87
N GLU A 14 -3.31 -0.30 1.66
CA GLU A 14 -4.51 0.15 2.36
C GLU A 14 -4.40 -0.07 3.85
N CYS A 15 -4.91 0.90 4.61
CA CYS A 15 -4.92 0.84 6.06
C CYS A 15 -5.80 -0.31 6.56
N THR A 16 -5.24 -1.16 7.40
CA THR A 16 -5.95 -2.29 8.02
C THR A 16 -6.77 -1.88 9.23
N GLU A 17 -6.22 -0.99 10.06
CA GLU A 17 -6.87 -0.48 11.27
C GLU A 17 -8.12 0.36 10.97
N GLN A 18 -8.19 0.95 9.77
CA GLN A 18 -9.30 1.84 9.43
C GLN A 18 -10.63 1.10 9.21
N LYS A 19 -10.62 -0.16 8.76
CA LYS A 19 -11.84 -0.96 8.61
C LYS A 19 -12.60 -1.15 9.92
N ASP A 20 -11.88 -1.27 11.03
CA ASP A 20 -12.45 -1.54 12.35
C ASP A 20 -12.87 -0.25 13.07
N SER A 21 -12.29 0.88 12.67
CA SER A 21 -12.46 2.17 13.37
C SER A 21 -13.80 2.89 13.15
N GLY A 22 -14.66 2.40 12.25
CA GLY A 22 -15.96 3.04 11.96
C GLY A 22 -15.90 4.41 11.28
N VAL A 23 -14.70 4.89 10.92
CA VAL A 23 -14.51 6.19 10.25
C VAL A 23 -14.82 6.05 8.75
N PRO A 24 -15.68 6.91 8.17
CA PRO A 24 -15.96 6.88 6.75
C PRO A 24 -14.70 7.24 5.94
N GLY A 25 -14.41 6.42 4.92
CA GLY A 25 -13.25 6.56 4.05
C GLY A 25 -12.20 5.49 4.28
N MET A 26 -11.18 5.48 3.44
CA MET A 26 -10.12 4.47 3.49
C MET A 26 -8.79 5.06 3.03
N SER A 27 -7.79 5.05 3.91
CA SER A 27 -6.44 5.51 3.54
C SER A 27 -5.79 4.52 2.58
N ARG A 28 -5.49 5.01 1.37
CA ARG A 28 -4.85 4.25 0.29
C ARG A 28 -3.63 4.98 -0.24
N TYR A 29 -2.54 4.24 -0.43
CA TYR A 29 -1.31 4.73 -1.00
C TYR A 29 -0.98 3.95 -2.28
N ILE A 30 -0.73 4.68 -3.36
CA ILE A 30 -0.22 4.10 -4.60
C ILE A 30 1.31 4.11 -4.52
N THR A 31 1.93 2.96 -4.71
CA THR A 31 3.38 2.83 -4.79
C THR A 31 3.76 1.86 -5.89
N THR A 32 5.06 1.77 -6.17
CA THR A 32 5.57 0.80 -7.15
C THR A 32 6.44 -0.21 -6.43
N LYS A 33 6.28 -1.49 -6.75
CA LYS A 33 7.18 -2.55 -6.28
C LYS A 33 7.79 -3.29 -7.44
N ASN A 34 9.00 -3.81 -7.25
CA ASN A 34 9.63 -4.69 -8.22
C ASN A 34 9.22 -6.14 -7.92
N ARG A 35 8.43 -6.75 -8.81
CA ARG A 35 7.88 -8.10 -8.65
C ARG A 35 8.97 -9.17 -8.51
N LYS A 36 10.17 -8.96 -9.09
CA LYS A 36 11.29 -9.91 -8.97
C LYS A 36 11.96 -9.86 -7.60
N ASN A 37 12.20 -8.66 -7.08
CA ASN A 37 12.93 -8.48 -5.82
C ASN A 37 12.02 -8.67 -4.61
N THR A 38 10.73 -8.31 -4.74
CA THR A 38 9.77 -8.36 -3.64
C THR A 38 8.47 -9.02 -4.12
N PRO A 39 8.47 -10.36 -4.25
CA PRO A 39 7.30 -11.10 -4.71
C PRO A 39 6.18 -11.15 -3.66
N ALA A 40 6.54 -11.10 -2.36
CA ALA A 40 5.59 -11.11 -1.26
C ALA A 40 4.72 -9.84 -1.21
N ARG A 41 3.59 -9.93 -0.49
CA ARG A 41 2.75 -8.77 -0.18
C ARG A 41 3.51 -7.83 0.75
N ILE A 42 3.51 -6.55 0.42
CA ILE A 42 4.20 -5.53 1.22
C ILE A 42 3.27 -5.03 2.32
N GLU A 43 3.82 -4.93 3.53
CA GLU A 43 3.20 -4.24 4.65
C GLU A 43 4.12 -3.10 5.09
N ARG A 44 3.57 -1.90 5.23
CA ARG A 44 4.33 -0.73 5.69
C ARG A 44 3.51 0.12 6.63
N LYS A 45 4.18 0.64 7.66
CA LYS A 45 3.64 1.69 8.51
C LYS A 45 3.62 3.00 7.72
N LYS A 46 2.43 3.56 7.53
CA LYS A 46 2.20 4.85 6.86
C LYS A 46 1.28 5.70 7.71
N TYR A 47 1.44 7.01 7.60
CA TYR A 47 0.53 7.94 8.24
C TYR A 47 -0.88 7.75 7.66
N ASN A 48 -1.89 7.72 8.52
CA ASN A 48 -3.27 7.70 8.08
C ASN A 48 -3.89 9.08 8.37
N PRO A 49 -4.34 9.83 7.36
CA PRO A 49 -4.91 11.16 7.56
C PRO A 49 -6.27 11.14 8.27
N PHE A 50 -7.02 10.03 8.20
CA PHE A 50 -8.32 9.90 8.85
C PHE A 50 -8.18 9.65 10.35
N LEU A 51 -7.25 8.77 10.75
CA LEU A 51 -6.97 8.46 12.16
C LEU A 51 -5.92 9.38 12.79
N LYS A 52 -5.30 10.26 11.99
CA LYS A 52 -4.21 11.17 12.37
C LYS A 52 -3.02 10.49 13.09
N LYS A 53 -2.77 9.22 12.77
CA LYS A 53 -1.70 8.42 13.37
C LYS A 53 -1.05 7.51 12.34
N VAL A 54 0.14 7.01 12.66
CA VAL A 54 0.82 6.00 11.83
C VAL A 54 0.16 4.65 12.06
N THR A 55 -0.27 4.01 10.98
CA THR A 55 -0.99 2.72 11.01
C THR A 55 -0.40 1.74 10.02
N LEU A 56 -0.71 0.46 10.21
CA LEU A 56 -0.27 -0.59 9.31
C LEU A 56 -1.09 -0.61 8.01
N HIS A 57 -0.41 -0.44 6.88
CA HIS A 57 -1.00 -0.56 5.56
C HIS A 57 -0.51 -1.82 4.85
N LYS A 58 -1.44 -2.58 4.29
CA LYS A 58 -1.17 -3.84 3.58
C LYS A 58 -1.52 -3.73 2.10
N GLU A 59 -0.78 -4.45 1.28
CA GLU A 59 -1.05 -4.58 -0.14
C GLU A 59 -2.33 -5.40 -0.41
N ILE A 60 -3.29 -4.81 -1.13
CA ILE A 60 -4.60 -5.44 -1.41
C ILE A 60 -4.66 -6.11 -2.79
N LYS A 61 -3.87 -5.64 -3.75
CA LYS A 61 -3.93 -6.09 -5.15
C LYS A 61 -2.90 -7.18 -5.43
#